data_AF-A0A7S6M6M1-F1
#
_entry.id   AF-A0A7S6M6M1-F1
#
_cell.length_a   1.000
_cell.length_b   1.000
_cell.length_c   1.000
_cell.angle_alpha   90.00
_cell.angle_beta   90.00
_cell.angle_gamma   90.00
#
_symmetry.space_group_name_H-M   'P 1'
#
loop_
_entity.id
_entity.type
_entity.pdbx_description
1 polymer ?
#
loop_
_entity_poly.entity_id
_entity_poly.type
_entity_poly.pdbx_seq_one_letter_code
_entity_poly.pdbx_strand_id
1 'polypeptide(L)'
;MFLLSLSSTAGIVAVCAAAVALTLLLWHRTRPPMLASVTLPPVMRRGVAWWLILSSIAAAAALAWVLLRGPLDLPRRGVFRYVPLALGLVPLLIINPVYLWRTAWIRRAAALADGRLCTHCAYNVTGLPDAGRCPECGNAYDVAADAVLWQAIALRPKDRAAAIVTGVADRRDNGPSDRSH
;
A
#
# COMPACT_ATOMS: atom_id res chain seq x y z
N MET A 1 28.25 -38.41 -12.91
CA MET A 1 27.40 -38.21 -11.71
C MET A 1 26.98 -36.74 -11.46
N PHE A 2 27.08 -35.84 -12.46
CA PHE A 2 26.71 -34.41 -12.33
C PHE A 2 25.30 -34.06 -12.85
N LEU A 3 24.64 -34.96 -13.61
CA LEU A 3 23.38 -34.67 -14.29
C LEU A 3 22.11 -34.76 -13.41
N LEU A 4 22.18 -35.38 -12.23
CA LEU A 4 21.02 -35.51 -11.33
C LEU A 4 20.83 -34.32 -10.37
N SER A 5 21.72 -33.33 -10.36
CA SER A 5 21.66 -32.20 -9.42
C SER A 5 20.99 -30.93 -9.99
N LEU A 6 20.68 -30.90 -11.30
CA LEU A 6 20.00 -29.77 -11.94
C LEU A 6 18.50 -29.69 -11.62
N SER A 7 17.87 -30.77 -11.14
CA SER A 7 16.43 -30.80 -10.86
C SER A 7 16.00 -29.98 -9.65
N SER A 8 16.88 -29.79 -8.65
CA SER A 8 16.52 -29.06 -7.41
C SER A 8 16.60 -27.54 -7.53
N THR A 9 17.51 -26.99 -8.33
CA THR A 9 17.61 -25.53 -8.53
C THR A 9 16.49 -25.02 -9.43
N ALA A 10 16.13 -25.79 -10.45
CA ALA A 10 14.99 -25.49 -11.32
C ALA A 10 13.67 -25.36 -10.52
N GLY A 11 13.45 -26.24 -9.53
CA GLY A 11 12.26 -26.19 -8.68
C GLY A 11 12.14 -24.90 -7.85
N ILE A 12 13.25 -24.43 -7.25
CA ILE A 12 13.23 -23.20 -6.43
C ILE A 12 12.97 -21.97 -7.29
N VAL A 13 13.64 -21.87 -8.45
CA VAL A 13 13.43 -20.76 -9.38
C VAL A 13 11.99 -20.76 -9.90
N ALA A 14 11.44 -21.93 -10.24
CA ALA A 14 10.05 -22.05 -10.67
C ALA A 14 9.05 -21.60 -9.59
N VAL A 15 9.27 -21.97 -8.33
CA VAL A 15 8.39 -21.56 -7.22
C VAL A 15 8.49 -20.06 -6.95
N CYS A 16 9.69 -19.47 -6.96
CA CYS A 16 9.86 -18.03 -6.81
C CYS A 16 9.25 -17.24 -7.98
N ALA A 17 9.47 -17.70 -9.22
CA ALA A 17 8.87 -17.09 -10.41
C ALA A 17 7.34 -17.22 -10.38
N ALA A 18 6.80 -18.38 -10.00
CA ALA A 18 5.36 -18.58 -9.84
C ALA A 18 4.78 -17.70 -8.73
N ALA A 19 5.47 -17.54 -7.60
CA ALA A 19 5.03 -16.65 -6.52
C ALA A 19 5.01 -15.18 -6.97
N VAL A 20 6.07 -14.71 -7.65
CA VAL A 20 6.13 -13.34 -8.18
C VAL A 20 5.07 -13.13 -9.27
N ALA A 21 4.95 -14.07 -10.22
CA ALA A 21 3.95 -14.02 -11.28
C ALA A 21 2.52 -14.06 -10.72
N LEU A 22 2.24 -14.90 -9.72
CA LEU A 22 0.95 -14.95 -9.05
C LEU A 22 0.68 -13.64 -8.30
N THR A 23 1.67 -13.05 -7.64
CA THR A 23 1.53 -11.75 -6.96
C THR A 23 1.25 -10.64 -7.96
N LEU A 24 1.96 -10.62 -9.10
CA LEU A 24 1.75 -9.65 -10.18
C LEU A 24 0.42 -9.87 -10.91
N LEU A 25 0.02 -11.11 -11.15
CA LEU A 25 -1.27 -11.47 -11.76
C LEU A 25 -2.42 -11.16 -10.83
N LEU A 26 -2.30 -11.47 -9.53
CA LEU A 26 -3.30 -11.07 -8.53
C LEU A 26 -3.34 -9.56 -8.41
N TRP A 27 -2.20 -8.86 -8.45
CA TRP A 27 -2.17 -7.40 -8.49
C TRP A 27 -2.86 -6.86 -9.74
N HIS A 28 -2.55 -7.38 -10.93
CA HIS A 28 -3.11 -6.90 -12.20
C HIS A 28 -4.61 -7.24 -12.32
N ARG A 29 -5.02 -8.43 -11.89
CA ARG A 29 -6.42 -8.88 -11.88
C ARG A 29 -7.24 -8.18 -10.79
N THR A 30 -6.60 -7.71 -9.73
CA THR A 30 -7.21 -6.86 -8.69
C THR A 30 -6.82 -5.39 -8.83
N ARG A 31 -6.40 -4.92 -10.01
CA ARG A 31 -6.54 -3.50 -10.37
C ARG A 31 -7.97 -3.31 -10.86
N PRO A 32 -8.96 -3.01 -10.00
CA PRO A 32 -10.25 -2.59 -10.51
C PRO A 32 -10.01 -1.35 -11.39
N PRO A 33 -10.53 -1.30 -12.62
CA PRO A 33 -10.47 -0.11 -13.48
C PRO A 33 -11.09 1.14 -12.81
N MET A 34 -11.79 0.96 -11.69
CA MET A 34 -12.33 2.00 -10.81
C MET A 34 -11.28 2.71 -9.91
N LEU A 35 -10.04 2.22 -9.78
CA LEU A 35 -9.01 2.91 -8.97
C LEU A 35 -8.38 4.13 -9.66
N ALA A 36 -8.67 4.36 -10.95
CA ALA A 36 -8.14 5.51 -11.67
C ALA A 36 -8.64 6.86 -11.12
N SER A 37 -9.76 6.88 -10.39
CA SER A 37 -10.34 8.11 -9.81
C SER A 37 -10.24 8.22 -8.28
N VAL A 38 -9.80 7.18 -7.56
CA VAL A 38 -9.67 7.26 -6.10
C VAL A 38 -8.33 7.92 -5.77
N THR A 39 -8.36 9.23 -5.55
CA THR A 39 -7.23 10.02 -5.08
C THR A 39 -6.81 9.54 -3.68
N LEU A 40 -5.83 8.66 -3.63
CA LEU A 40 -5.17 8.28 -2.38
C LEU A 40 -4.40 9.48 -1.83
N PRO A 41 -4.45 9.75 -0.50
CA PRO A 41 -3.65 10.77 0.14
C PRO A 41 -2.17 10.56 -0.17
N PRO A 42 -1.40 11.64 -0.38
CA PRO A 42 0.03 11.57 -0.65
C PRO A 42 0.81 10.70 0.35
N VAL A 43 0.43 10.71 1.63
CA VAL A 43 1.07 9.87 2.66
C VAL A 43 0.92 8.37 2.39
N MET A 44 -0.26 7.94 1.95
CA MET A 44 -0.51 6.53 1.64
C MET A 44 0.15 6.13 0.32
N ARG A 45 0.13 7.02 -0.68
CA ARG A 45 0.78 6.78 -1.98
C ARG A 45 2.29 6.57 -1.82
N ARG A 46 2.96 7.41 -1.02
CA ARG A 46 4.40 7.22 -0.71
C ARG A 46 4.65 5.90 0.01
N GLY A 47 3.79 5.55 0.98
CA GLY A 47 3.89 4.27 1.70
C GLY A 47 3.80 3.05 0.79
N VAL A 48 2.82 3.03 -0.13
CA VAL A 48 2.67 1.96 -1.12
C VAL A 48 3.89 1.87 -2.04
N ALA A 49 4.39 3.00 -2.53
CA ALA A 49 5.55 3.02 -3.42
C ALA A 49 6.80 2.45 -2.73
N TRP A 50 7.10 2.90 -1.50
CA TRP A 50 8.22 2.36 -0.72
C TRP A 50 8.07 0.88 -0.42
N TRP A 51 6.85 0.43 -0.09
CA TRP A 51 6.54 -0.98 0.15
C TRP A 51 6.84 -1.86 -1.08
N LEU A 52 6.40 -1.42 -2.26
CA LEU A 52 6.68 -2.11 -3.53
C LEU A 52 8.18 -2.13 -3.83
N ILE A 53 8.87 -0.99 -3.71
CA ILE A 53 10.32 -0.89 -3.96
C ILE A 53 11.11 -1.86 -3.07
N LEU A 54 10.86 -1.85 -1.76
CA LEU A 54 11.58 -2.71 -0.82
C LEU A 54 11.31 -4.20 -1.09
N SER A 55 10.06 -4.55 -1.42
CA SER A 55 9.69 -5.93 -1.76
C SER A 55 10.38 -6.38 -3.05
N SER A 56 10.46 -5.51 -4.06
CA SER A 56 11.17 -5.78 -5.31
C SER A 56 12.68 -5.95 -5.10
N ILE A 57 13.30 -5.11 -4.26
CA ILE A 57 14.73 -5.22 -3.92
C ILE A 57 15.01 -6.56 -3.22
N ALA A 58 14.19 -6.95 -2.24
CA ALA A 58 14.36 -8.22 -1.53
C ALA A 58 14.23 -9.43 -2.47
N ALA A 59 13.25 -9.40 -3.39
CA ALA A 59 13.09 -10.44 -4.40
C ALA A 59 14.29 -10.51 -5.36
N ALA A 60 14.76 -9.35 -5.84
CA ALA A 60 15.94 -9.27 -6.70
C ALA A 60 17.21 -9.78 -6.00
N ALA A 61 17.39 -9.47 -4.71
CA ALA A 61 18.50 -9.96 -3.91
C ALA A 61 18.45 -11.49 -3.73
N ALA A 62 17.27 -12.05 -3.47
CA ALA A 62 17.09 -13.51 -3.38
C ALA A 62 17.43 -14.20 -4.71
N LEU A 63 17.01 -13.62 -5.84
CA LEU A 63 17.32 -14.14 -7.17
C LEU A 63 18.83 -14.03 -7.48
N ALA A 64 19.42 -12.87 -7.23
CA ALA A 64 20.85 -12.64 -7.42
C ALA A 64 21.69 -13.63 -6.59
N TRP A 65 21.29 -13.91 -5.35
CA TRP A 65 21.94 -14.91 -4.51
C TRP A 65 21.92 -16.30 -5.15
N VAL A 66 20.78 -16.74 -5.70
CA VAL A 66 20.66 -18.05 -6.37
C VAL A 66 21.56 -18.12 -7.60
N LEU A 67 21.65 -17.04 -8.39
CA LEU A 67 22.46 -16.99 -9.61
C LEU A 67 23.96 -16.91 -9.32
N LEU A 68 24.37 -16.08 -8.34
CA LEU A 68 25.77 -15.86 -7.97
C LEU A 68 26.38 -17.00 -7.16
N ARG A 69 25.55 -17.89 -6.60
CA ARG A 69 26.06 -19.02 -5.79
C ARG A 69 26.98 -19.96 -6.57
N GLY A 70 26.68 -20.19 -7.84
CA GLY A 70 27.47 -21.04 -8.73
C GLY A 70 28.89 -20.51 -8.95
N PRO A 71 29.07 -19.29 -9.50
CA PRO A 71 30.39 -18.74 -9.80
C PRO A 71 31.24 -18.45 -8.56
N LEU A 72 30.64 -18.28 -7.37
CA LEU A 72 31.35 -18.02 -6.12
C LEU A 72 31.79 -19.30 -5.38
N ASP A 73 31.53 -20.49 -5.94
CA ASP A 73 31.82 -21.80 -5.33
C ASP A 73 31.32 -21.93 -3.87
N LEU A 74 30.21 -21.25 -3.56
CA LEU A 74 29.66 -21.25 -2.21
C LEU A 74 29.14 -22.65 -1.85
N PRO A 75 29.47 -23.17 -0.65
CA PRO A 75 29.14 -24.53 -0.27
C PRO A 75 27.63 -24.78 -0.36
N ARG A 76 27.25 -25.89 -1.01
CA ARG A 76 25.84 -26.25 -1.23
C ARG A 76 25.08 -26.59 0.06
N ARG A 77 25.81 -26.96 1.12
CA ARG A 77 25.29 -27.41 2.40
C ARG A 77 25.35 -26.30 3.45
N GLY A 78 24.62 -26.50 4.55
CA GLY A 78 24.59 -25.56 5.68
C GLY A 78 23.75 -24.32 5.44
N VAL A 79 24.09 -23.23 6.13
CA VAL A 79 23.29 -22.01 6.26
C VAL A 79 23.00 -21.34 4.91
N PHE A 80 23.93 -21.41 3.95
CA PHE A 80 23.79 -20.79 2.63
C PHE A 80 22.62 -21.33 1.79
N ARG A 81 22.07 -22.51 2.13
CA ARG A 81 20.86 -23.04 1.50
C ARG A 81 19.60 -22.24 1.84
N TYR A 82 19.56 -21.64 3.04
CA TYR A 82 18.37 -20.97 3.56
C TYR A 82 18.37 -19.46 3.32
N VAL A 83 19.49 -18.87 2.93
CA VAL A 83 19.62 -17.43 2.62
C VAL A 83 18.56 -16.92 1.63
N PRO A 84 18.33 -17.55 0.44
CA PRO A 84 17.33 -17.02 -0.49
C PRO A 84 15.90 -17.19 0.02
N LEU A 85 15.64 -18.25 0.81
CA LEU A 85 14.34 -18.46 1.47
C LEU A 85 14.10 -17.36 2.50
N ALA A 86 15.10 -17.05 3.33
CA ALA A 86 15.02 -15.98 4.32
C ALA A 86 14.77 -14.63 3.65
N LEU A 87 15.56 -14.27 2.62
CA LEU A 87 15.37 -13.02 1.86
C LEU A 87 14.00 -12.94 1.18
N GLY A 88 13.52 -14.04 0.60
CA GLY A 88 12.19 -14.10 -0.01
C GLY A 88 11.03 -14.00 1.00
N LEU A 89 11.25 -14.43 2.25
CA LEU A 89 10.24 -14.35 3.30
C LEU A 89 10.20 -12.99 4.03
N VAL A 90 11.27 -12.18 3.96
CA VAL A 90 11.33 -10.86 4.61
C VAL A 90 10.15 -9.94 4.22
N PRO A 91 9.76 -9.79 2.93
CA PRO A 91 8.62 -8.97 2.57
C PRO A 91 7.31 -9.45 3.19
N LEU A 92 7.12 -10.77 3.28
CA LEU A 92 5.91 -11.39 3.81
C LEU A 92 5.81 -11.24 5.33
N LEU A 93 6.91 -11.49 6.05
CA LEU A 93 6.92 -11.58 7.51
C LEU A 93 7.16 -10.24 8.21
N ILE A 94 7.79 -9.28 7.54
CA ILE A 94 8.17 -8.00 8.16
C ILE A 94 7.52 -6.83 7.43
N ILE A 95 7.79 -6.70 6.13
CA ILE A 95 7.43 -5.48 5.39
C ILE A 95 5.90 -5.34 5.25
N ASN A 96 5.21 -6.43 4.88
CA ASN A 96 3.76 -6.46 4.72
C ASN A 96 2.99 -6.21 6.03
N PRO A 97 3.24 -6.92 7.15
CA PRO A 97 2.54 -6.66 8.40
C PRO A 97 2.81 -5.25 8.96
N VAL A 98 4.03 -4.73 8.84
CA VAL A 98 4.33 -3.33 9.23
C VAL A 98 3.53 -2.34 8.38
N TYR A 99 3.44 -2.55 7.06
CA TYR A 99 2.64 -1.72 6.18
C TYR A 99 1.13 -1.79 6.51
N LEU A 100 0.60 -3.00 6.73
CA LEU A 100 -0.79 -3.21 7.12
C LEU A 100 -1.11 -2.58 8.49
N TRP A 101 -0.22 -2.75 9.46
CA TRP A 101 -0.36 -2.15 10.78
C TRP A 101 -0.33 -0.62 10.70
N ARG A 102 0.63 -0.05 9.96
CA ARG A 102 0.72 1.40 9.73
C ARG A 102 -0.53 1.94 9.06
N THR A 103 -1.04 1.29 8.01
CA THR A 103 -2.25 1.74 7.32
C THR A 103 -3.49 1.59 8.19
N ALA A 104 -3.60 0.52 8.98
CA ALA A 104 -4.66 0.36 9.97
C ALA A 104 -4.60 1.45 11.05
N TRP A 105 -3.40 1.81 11.51
CA TRP A 105 -3.22 2.90 12.47
C TRP A 105 -3.63 4.25 11.89
N ILE A 106 -3.21 4.58 10.67
CA ILE A 106 -3.63 5.83 9.99
C ILE A 106 -5.15 5.87 9.83
N ARG A 107 -5.80 4.77 9.44
CA ARG A 107 -7.26 4.70 9.32
C ARG A 107 -7.97 4.92 10.66
N ARG A 108 -7.45 4.33 11.74
CA ARG A 108 -7.96 4.55 13.10
C ARG A 108 -7.79 6.00 13.53
N ALA A 109 -6.61 6.58 13.30
CA ALA A 109 -6.36 7.99 13.59
C ALA A 109 -7.29 8.92 12.79
N ALA A 110 -7.55 8.60 11.52
CA ALA A 110 -8.45 9.37 10.67
C ALA A 110 -9.90 9.33 11.19
N ALA A 111 -10.34 8.15 11.65
CA ALA A 111 -11.66 7.98 12.25
C ALA A 111 -11.78 8.72 13.60
N LEU A 112 -10.73 8.73 14.43
CA LEU A 112 -10.73 9.43 15.72
C LEU A 112 -10.66 10.95 15.59
N ALA A 113 -10.08 11.45 14.49
CA ALA A 113 -9.95 12.89 14.22
C ALA A 113 -11.07 13.42 13.33
N ASP A 114 -12.15 12.66 13.09
CA ASP A 114 -13.25 13.02 12.17
C ASP A 114 -12.76 13.48 10.78
N GLY A 115 -11.69 12.86 10.28
CA GLY A 115 -11.07 13.23 9.00
C GLY A 115 -10.17 14.47 9.04
N ARG A 116 -9.95 15.10 10.20
CA ARG A 116 -9.02 16.24 10.40
C ARG A 116 -7.56 15.77 10.54
N LEU A 117 -7.06 15.05 9.54
CA LEU A 117 -5.64 14.69 9.43
C LEU A 117 -5.00 15.34 8.22
N CYS A 118 -3.76 15.80 8.36
CA CYS A 118 -2.99 16.25 7.20
C CYS A 118 -2.77 15.10 6.22
N THR A 119 -3.13 15.28 4.95
CA THR A 119 -3.01 14.24 3.90
C THR A 119 -1.55 13.89 3.52
N HIS A 120 -0.58 14.71 3.95
CA HIS A 120 0.85 14.52 3.67
C HIS A 120 1.61 13.73 4.73
N CYS A 121 1.25 13.87 6.01
CA CYS A 121 1.95 13.20 7.13
C CYS A 121 1.04 12.44 8.09
N ALA A 122 -0.29 12.55 7.94
CA ALA A 122 -1.30 12.00 8.86
C ALA A 122 -1.25 12.59 10.29
N TYR A 123 -0.70 13.78 10.47
CA TYR A 123 -0.77 14.50 11.75
C TYR A 123 -2.19 15.00 12.02
N ASN A 124 -2.62 14.91 13.29
CA ASN A 124 -3.93 15.39 13.73
C ASN A 124 -3.94 16.91 13.82
N VAL A 125 -4.73 17.57 12.98
CA VAL A 125 -4.86 19.04 12.96
C VAL A 125 -6.06 19.55 13.76
N THR A 126 -6.63 18.73 14.64
CA THR A 126 -7.71 19.14 15.54
C THR A 126 -7.25 20.29 16.43
N GLY A 127 -8.04 21.37 16.47
CA GLY A 127 -7.74 22.58 17.24
C GLY A 127 -6.90 23.63 16.50
N LEU A 128 -6.40 23.31 15.31
CA LEU A 128 -5.79 24.29 14.40
C LEU A 128 -6.87 24.95 13.49
N PRO A 129 -6.54 26.07 12.82
CA PRO A 129 -7.43 26.71 11.84
C PRO A 129 -7.87 25.74 10.73
N ASP A 130 -8.97 26.02 10.03
CA ASP A 130 -9.47 25.09 9.00
C ASP A 130 -8.58 24.99 7.76
N ALA A 131 -7.71 25.97 7.54
CA ALA A 131 -6.67 25.91 6.52
C ALA A 131 -5.38 26.56 7.03
N GLY A 132 -4.23 26.03 6.61
CA GLY A 132 -2.94 26.56 7.02
C GLY A 132 -1.78 25.66 6.63
N ARG A 133 -0.68 25.74 7.37
CA ARG A 133 0.48 24.84 7.23
C ARG A 133 0.53 23.85 8.38
N CYS A 134 0.79 22.59 8.06
CA CYS A 134 0.94 21.53 9.06
C CYS A 134 2.24 21.77 9.86
N PRO A 135 2.19 21.74 11.21
CA PRO A 135 3.38 21.98 12.05
C PRO A 135 4.43 20.87 11.92
N GLU A 136 4.04 19.65 11.55
CA GLU A 136 4.98 18.52 11.40
C GLU A 136 5.72 18.52 10.07
N CYS A 137 5.02 18.77 8.96
CA CYS A 137 5.59 18.58 7.62
C CYS A 137 5.67 19.86 6.77
N GLY A 138 5.16 20.99 7.27
CA GLY A 138 5.17 22.29 6.60
C GLY A 138 4.28 22.42 5.35
N ASN A 139 3.64 21.33 4.91
CA ASN A 139 2.72 21.33 3.77
C ASN A 139 1.43 22.07 4.11
N ALA A 140 0.81 22.68 3.10
CA ALA A 140 -0.51 23.25 3.23
C ALA A 140 -1.54 22.14 3.51
N TYR A 141 -2.53 22.44 4.35
CA TYR A 141 -3.70 21.59 4.57
C TYR A 141 -4.96 22.46 4.51
N ASP A 142 -6.05 21.82 4.12
CA ASP A 142 -7.41 22.35 4.14
C ASP A 142 -8.28 21.24 4.70
N VAL A 143 -8.87 21.46 5.88
CA VAL A 143 -9.67 20.47 6.60
C VAL A 143 -10.85 19.98 5.76
N ALA A 144 -11.53 20.86 5.03
CA ALA A 144 -12.70 20.49 4.25
C ALA A 144 -12.29 19.64 3.04
N ALA A 145 -11.23 20.05 2.33
CA ALA A 145 -10.71 19.30 1.19
C ALA A 145 -10.10 17.95 1.60
N ASP A 146 -9.31 17.93 2.68
CA ASP A 146 -8.66 16.73 3.21
C ASP A 146 -9.68 15.74 3.79
N ALA A 147 -10.75 16.21 4.43
CA ALA A 147 -11.81 15.36 4.96
C ALA A 147 -12.48 14.51 3.87
N VAL A 148 -12.69 15.05 2.67
CA VAL A 148 -13.24 14.30 1.52
C VAL A 148 -12.33 13.12 1.15
N LEU A 149 -11.01 13.36 1.15
CA LEU A 149 -10.02 12.31 0.87
C LEU A 149 -10.00 11.23 1.96
N TRP A 150 -10.09 11.61 3.23
CA TRP A 150 -10.13 10.65 4.33
C TRP A 150 -11.44 9.87 4.39
N GLN A 151 -12.57 10.49 4.12
CA GLN A 151 -13.87 9.81 4.03
C GLN A 151 -13.86 8.77 2.92
N ALA A 152 -13.24 9.07 1.76
CA ALA A 152 -13.06 8.09 0.69
C ALA A 152 -12.27 6.84 1.16
N ILE A 153 -11.41 6.94 2.17
CA ILE A 153 -10.64 5.79 2.67
C ILE A 153 -11.30 5.12 3.87
N ALA A 154 -11.97 5.92 4.71
CA ALA A 154 -12.57 5.47 5.97
C ALA A 154 -13.85 4.67 5.77
N LEU A 155 -14.62 4.93 4.71
CA LEU A 155 -15.84 4.16 4.42
C LEU A 155 -15.47 2.69 4.20
N ARG A 156 -15.91 1.81 5.10
CA ARG A 156 -15.77 0.36 4.89
C ARG A 156 -16.49 0.01 3.59
N PRO A 157 -16.04 -1.01 2.84
CA PRO A 157 -16.71 -1.43 1.60
C PRO A 157 -18.22 -1.67 1.78
N LYS A 158 -18.64 -2.18 2.95
CA LYS A 158 -20.05 -2.38 3.31
C LYS A 158 -20.81 -1.06 3.47
N ASP A 159 -20.17 -0.06 4.08
CA ASP A 159 -20.73 1.28 4.32
C ASP A 159 -20.79 2.07 3.00
N ARG A 160 -19.84 1.86 2.08
CA ARG A 160 -19.88 2.39 0.71
C ARG A 160 -21.02 1.80 -0.11
N ALA A 161 -21.20 0.49 -0.07
CA ALA A 161 -22.30 -0.16 -0.79
C ALA A 161 -23.65 0.35 -0.28
N ALA A 162 -23.79 0.52 1.04
CA ALA A 162 -24.96 1.15 1.64
C ALA A 162 -25.14 2.60 1.15
N ALA A 163 -24.10 3.45 1.19
CA ALA A 163 -24.19 4.85 0.75
C ALA A 163 -24.52 5.02 -0.74
N ILE A 164 -24.02 4.13 -1.60
CA ILE A 164 -24.34 4.10 -3.04
C ILE A 164 -25.79 3.63 -3.26
N VAL A 165 -26.22 2.59 -2.54
CA VAL A 165 -27.59 2.03 -2.66
C VAL A 165 -28.64 2.97 -2.07
N THR A 166 -28.35 3.63 -0.95
CA THR A 166 -29.24 4.65 -0.39
C THR A 166 -29.30 5.90 -1.24
N GLY A 167 -28.42 6.00 -2.26
CA GLY A 167 -28.33 7.14 -3.15
C GLY A 167 -28.35 8.40 -2.34
N VAL A 168 -27.25 8.79 -1.70
CA VAL A 168 -27.02 10.22 -1.49
C VAL A 168 -27.11 10.83 -2.90
N ALA A 169 -28.22 11.31 -3.48
CA ALA A 169 -29.30 12.18 -2.99
C ALA A 169 -28.81 13.34 -2.11
N ASP A 170 -27.51 13.64 -2.18
CA ASP A 170 -27.06 15.01 -2.31
C ASP A 170 -27.35 15.45 -3.76
N ARG A 171 -28.65 15.39 -4.09
CA ARG A 171 -29.27 16.38 -4.94
C ARG A 171 -29.13 17.66 -4.13
N ARG A 172 -27.97 18.31 -4.23
CA ARG A 172 -27.87 19.76 -4.12
C ARG A 172 -28.76 20.31 -5.22
N ASP A 173 -30.05 20.33 -4.94
CA ASP A 173 -30.89 21.41 -5.41
C ASP A 173 -30.31 22.67 -4.78
N ASN A 174 -29.25 23.18 -5.42
CA ASN A 174 -28.99 24.59 -5.53
C ASN A 174 -30.23 25.20 -6.17
N GLY A 175 -31.29 25.37 -5.37
CA GLY A 175 -32.31 26.34 -5.67
C GLY A 175 -31.63 27.71 -5.57
N PRO A 176 -31.51 28.49 -6.67
CA PRO A 176 -31.12 29.88 -6.53
C PRO A 176 -32.16 30.57 -5.65
N SER A 177 -31.69 31.03 -4.50
CA SER A 177 -32.35 31.99 -3.62
C SER A 177 -32.55 33.28 -4.40
N ASP A 178 -33.63 33.36 -5.17
CA ASP A 178 -34.13 34.62 -5.72
C ASP A 178 -34.81 35.39 -4.57
N ARG A 179 -34.01 36.16 -3.84
CA ARG A 179 -34.47 37.30 -3.03
C ARG A 179 -33.98 38.55 -3.72
N SER A 180 -34.75 38.99 -4.71
CA SER A 180 -34.72 40.37 -5.17
C SER A 180 -35.93 41.09 -4.56
N HIS A 181 -35.63 41.97 -3.62
CA HIS A 181 -36.49 43.04 -3.12
C HIS A 181 -36.34 44.28 -4.01
#